data_AF-A0A858RDH2-F1
#
_entry.id   AF-A0A858RDH2-F1
#
_cell.length_a   1.000
_cell.length_b   1.000
_cell.length_c   1.000
_cell.angle_alpha   90.00
_cell.angle_beta   90.00
_cell.angle_gamma   90.00
#
_symmetry.space_group_name_H-M   'P 1'
#
loop_
_entity.id
_entity.type
_entity.pdbx_description
1 polymer ?
#
loop_
_entity_poly.entity_id
_entity_poly.type
_entity_poly.pdbx_seq_one_letter_code
_entity_poly.pdbx_strand_id
1 'polypeptide(L)'
;MDYKASRKRTIIDLPDEDLSRLDALAEEGSVSRASILREAVAEYVVRKSKVPAVPKPLSGFGSLKGYYGEAQAYQDQLRGEWE
;
A
#
# COMPACT_ATOMS: atom_id res chain seq x y z
N MET A 1 0.24 20.47 8.24
CA MET A 1 1.23 19.43 7.87
C MET A 1 1.04 19.08 6.42
N ASP A 2 1.99 19.45 5.57
CA ASP A 2 2.00 19.11 4.16
C ASP A 2 2.38 17.63 4.03
N TYR A 3 1.38 16.74 3.94
CA TYR A 3 1.60 15.31 3.73
C TYR A 3 2.03 15.08 2.27
N LYS A 4 3.28 15.47 1.96
CA LYS A 4 3.90 15.09 0.70
C LYS A 4 4.06 13.57 0.73
N ALA A 5 3.12 12.86 0.09
CA ALA A 5 3.08 11.41 0.04
C ALA A 5 4.50 10.86 -0.20
N SER A 6 5.07 10.18 0.80
CA SER A 6 6.44 9.68 0.75
C SER A 6 6.54 8.61 -0.34
N ARG A 7 6.85 9.05 -1.56
CA ARG A 7 7.06 8.18 -2.71
C ARG A 7 8.56 8.01 -2.91
N LYS A 8 9.07 6.81 -2.66
CA LYS A 8 10.46 6.45 -2.96
C LYS A 8 10.59 6.11 -4.45
N ARG A 9 11.72 6.50 -5.06
CA ARG A 9 12.07 6.14 -6.43
C ARG A 9 13.00 4.92 -6.38
N THR A 10 12.72 3.93 -7.21
CA THR A 10 13.53 2.72 -7.35
C THR A 10 13.90 2.57 -8.81
N ILE A 11 15.17 2.23 -9.08
CA ILE A 11 15.66 1.86 -10.41
C ILE A 11 15.73 0.34 -10.43
N ILE A 12 15.15 -0.27 -11.46
CA ILE A 12 15.13 -1.72 -11.66
C ILE A 12 15.54 -2.03 -13.10
N ASP A 13 16.28 -3.11 -13.28
CA ASP A 13 16.61 -3.63 -14.60
C ASP A 13 15.55 -4.66 -15.00
N LEU A 14 15.05 -4.55 -16.22
CA LEU A 14 14.06 -5.45 -16.81
C LEU A 14 14.56 -5.85 -18.21
N PRO A 15 14.35 -7.11 -18.63
CA PRO A 15 14.59 -7.50 -20.02
C PRO A 15 13.78 -6.65 -21.00
N ASP A 16 14.34 -6.34 -22.17
CA ASP A 16 13.68 -5.53 -23.20
C ASP A 16 12.34 -6.15 -23.66
N GLU A 17 12.25 -7.48 -23.68
CA GLU A 17 11.01 -8.18 -23.99
C GLU A 17 9.90 -7.87 -22.98
N ASP A 18 10.22 -7.84 -21.69
CA ASP A 18 9.24 -7.56 -20.63
C ASP A 18 8.84 -6.08 -20.64
N LEU A 19 9.77 -5.19 -20.97
CA LEU A 19 9.47 -3.78 -21.17
C LEU A 19 8.48 -3.58 -22.33
N SER A 20 8.71 -4.28 -23.45
CA SER A 20 7.83 -4.23 -24.63
C SER A 20 6.43 -4.77 -24.32
N ARG A 21 6.34 -5.86 -23.54
CA ARG A 21 5.05 -6.40 -23.07
C ARG A 21 4.31 -5.41 -22.17
N LEU A 22 5.01 -4.73 -21.28
CA LEU A 22 4.42 -3.71 -20.40
C LEU A 22 3.92 -2.49 -21.18
N ASP A 23 4.63 -2.09 -22.24
CA ASP A 23 4.21 -0.98 -23.10
C ASP A 23 2.94 -1.35 -23.89
N ALA A 24 2.84 -2.57 -24.42
CA ALA A 24 1.63 -3.05 -25.07
C ALA A 24 0.40 -3.08 -24.12
N LEU A 25 0.59 -3.54 -22.88
CA LEU A 25 -0.46 -3.53 -21.85
C LEU A 25 -0.88 -2.11 -21.46
N ALA A 26 0.07 -1.17 -21.44
CA ALA A 26 -0.18 0.23 -21.16
C ALA A 26 -1.04 0.88 -22.26
N GLU A 27 -0.74 0.57 -23.52
CA GLU A 27 -1.53 1.04 -24.67
C GLU A 27 -2.94 0.46 -24.68
N GLU A 28 -3.08 -0.87 -24.49
CA GLU A 28 -4.39 -1.54 -24.45
C GLU A 28 -5.27 -0.99 -23.33
N GLY A 29 -4.70 -0.79 -22.13
CA GLY A 29 -5.40 -0.25 -20.99
C GLY A 29 -5.57 1.27 -20.99
N SER A 30 -4.96 2.00 -21.93
CA SER A 30 -4.87 3.47 -21.92
C SER A 30 -4.38 4.04 -20.58
N VAL A 31 -3.44 3.35 -19.94
CA VAL A 31 -2.88 3.72 -18.63
C VAL A 31 -1.36 3.86 -18.72
N SER A 32 -0.77 4.64 -17.82
CA SER A 32 0.69 4.71 -17.76
C SER A 32 1.30 3.36 -17.33
N ARG A 33 2.45 2.98 -17.91
CA ARG A 33 3.26 1.84 -17.46
C ARG A 33 3.52 1.84 -15.95
N ALA A 34 3.75 3.02 -15.36
CA ALA A 34 3.97 3.16 -13.93
C ALA A 34 2.73 2.77 -13.10
N SER A 35 1.51 2.87 -13.66
CA SER A 35 0.28 2.41 -13.01
C SER A 35 0.23 0.90 -12.94
N ILE A 36 0.49 0.23 -14.07
CA ILE A 36 0.56 -1.23 -14.17
C ILE A 36 1.59 -1.79 -13.18
N LEU A 37 2.78 -1.18 -13.11
CA LEU A 37 3.81 -1.60 -12.17
C LEU A 37 3.38 -1.44 -10.70
N ARG A 38 2.68 -0.35 -10.36
CA ARG A 38 2.16 -0.17 -8.99
C ARG A 38 1.12 -1.22 -8.62
N GLU A 39 0.23 -1.54 -9.55
CA GLU A 39 -0.78 -2.57 -9.37
C GLU A 39 -0.16 -3.96 -9.22
N ALA A 40 0.76 -4.32 -10.13
CA ALA A 40 1.48 -5.59 -10.08
C ALA A 40 2.28 -5.75 -8.78
N VAL A 41 2.95 -4.69 -8.30
CA VAL A 41 3.65 -4.72 -7.01
C VAL A 41 2.67 -4.90 -5.86
N ALA A 42 1.55 -4.18 -5.85
CA ALA A 42 0.54 -4.31 -4.80
C ALA A 42 -0.03 -5.73 -4.74
N GLU A 43 -0.42 -6.29 -5.89
CA GLU A 43 -0.93 -7.66 -5.99
C GLU A 43 0.13 -8.68 -5.57
N TYR A 44 1.36 -8.54 -6.05
CA TYR A 44 2.45 -9.45 -5.73
C TYR A 44 2.76 -9.46 -4.23
N VAL A 45 2.80 -8.29 -3.60
CA VAL A 45 3.02 -8.17 -2.16
C VAL A 45 1.90 -8.85 -1.39
N VAL A 46 0.63 -8.63 -1.73
CA VAL A 46 -0.51 -9.31 -1.09
C VAL A 46 -0.42 -10.83 -1.25
N ARG A 47 -0.10 -11.31 -2.46
CA ARG A 47 0.04 -12.75 -2.74
C ARG A 47 1.19 -13.41 -1.98
N LYS A 48 2.31 -12.69 -1.80
CA LYS A 48 3.53 -13.23 -1.16
C LYS A 48 3.57 -13.03 0.34
N SER A 49 2.92 -12.00 0.85
CA SER A 49 2.74 -11.87 2.28
C SER A 49 1.84 -13.02 2.72
N LYS A 50 2.38 -13.97 3.49
CA LYS A 50 1.61 -15.02 4.20
C LYS A 50 0.67 -14.42 5.26
N VAL A 51 0.36 -13.14 5.14
CA VAL A 51 -0.65 -12.46 5.93
C VAL A 51 -1.97 -13.00 5.40
N PRO A 52 -2.78 -13.68 6.23
CA PRO A 52 -4.07 -14.17 5.77
C PRO A 52 -4.82 -13.00 5.13
N ALA A 53 -5.31 -13.24 3.91
CA ALA A 53 -6.15 -12.30 3.19
C ALA A 53 -7.27 -11.86 4.13
N VAL A 54 -7.23 -10.59 4.54
CA VAL A 54 -8.13 -10.00 5.52
C VAL A 54 -7.92 -10.63 6.93
N PRO A 55 -7.79 -9.85 8.02
CA PRO A 55 -8.09 -10.45 9.32
C PRO A 55 -9.51 -11.01 9.17
N LYS A 56 -9.73 -12.30 9.46
CA LYS A 56 -11.06 -12.93 9.57
C LYS A 56 -12.05 -11.84 9.96
N PRO A 57 -13.19 -11.63 9.25
CA PRO A 57 -14.10 -10.55 9.56
C PRO A 57 -14.28 -10.53 11.07
N LEU A 58 -13.87 -9.41 11.67
CA LEU A 58 -13.76 -9.25 13.11
C LEU A 58 -15.18 -9.45 13.66
N SER A 59 -15.45 -10.69 14.06
CA SER A 59 -16.78 -11.14 14.41
C SER A 59 -17.02 -10.71 15.84
N GLY A 60 -17.85 -9.66 15.99
CA GLY A 60 -18.32 -9.16 17.28
C GLY A 60 -17.65 -7.85 17.73
N PHE A 61 -18.38 -7.11 18.56
CA PHE A 61 -17.85 -5.91 19.22
C PHE A 61 -16.58 -6.24 20.01
N GLY A 62 -15.50 -5.49 19.79
CA GLY A 62 -14.25 -5.62 20.54
C GLY A 62 -13.12 -6.39 19.84
N SER A 63 -13.36 -6.99 18.67
CA SER A 63 -12.30 -7.72 17.93
C SER A 63 -11.27 -6.79 17.24
N LEU A 64 -11.53 -5.47 17.24
CA LEU A 64 -10.55 -4.43 16.89
C LEU A 64 -9.55 -4.08 18.01
N LYS A 65 -9.74 -4.64 19.23
CA LYS A 65 -8.88 -4.36 20.39
C LYS A 65 -7.47 -4.90 20.14
N GLY A 66 -6.50 -4.00 19.96
CA GLY A 66 -5.09 -4.32 19.68
C GLY A 66 -4.66 -4.18 18.21
N TYR A 67 -5.59 -3.97 17.28
CA TYR A 67 -5.26 -3.70 15.87
C TYR A 67 -4.93 -2.22 15.62
N TYR A 68 -5.61 -1.33 16.34
CA TYR A 68 -5.26 0.08 16.42
C TYR A 68 -4.52 0.30 17.75
N GLY A 69 -3.41 1.04 17.72
CA GLY A 69 -2.71 1.45 18.94
C GLY A 69 -3.66 2.17 19.91
N GLU A 70 -3.26 2.29 21.18
CA GLU A 70 -4.11 2.91 22.21
C GLU A 70 -4.60 4.30 21.77
N ALA A 71 -5.88 4.39 21.42
CA ALA A 71 -6.48 5.61 20.90
C ALA A 71 -6.33 6.78 21.89
N GLN A 72 -6.26 6.46 23.18
CA GLN A 72 -6.04 7.43 24.24
C GLN A 72 -4.62 8.00 24.21
N ALA A 73 -3.58 7.16 24.03
CA ALA A 73 -2.21 7.62 23.88
C ALA A 73 -2.04 8.55 22.65
N TYR A 74 -2.75 8.26 21.55
CA TYR A 74 -2.77 9.12 20.37
C TYR A 74 -3.45 10.47 20.63
N GLN A 75 -4.57 10.47 21.36
CA GLN A 75 -5.26 11.70 21.76
C GLN A 75 -4.43 12.55 22.75
N ASP A 76 -3.75 11.89 23.68
CA ASP A 76 -2.89 12.54 24.66
C ASP A 76 -1.67 13.17 23.98
N GLN A 77 -1.08 12.49 22.98
CA GLN A 77 -0.03 13.07 22.14
C GLN A 77 -0.52 14.31 21.39
N LEU A 78 -1.67 14.23 20.71
CA LEU A 78 -2.24 15.37 20.00
C LEU A 78 -2.54 16.57 20.92
N ARG A 79 -2.90 16.30 22.18
CA ARG A 79 -3.20 17.35 23.17
C ARG A 79 -1.92 17.97 23.73
N GLY A 80 -0.86 17.19 23.91
CA GLY A 80 0.44 17.67 24.37
C GLY A 80 1.15 18.57 23.35
N GLU A 81 0.79 18.52 22.07
CA GLU A 81 1.36 19.39 21.03
C GLU A 81 0.86 20.85 21.09
N TRP A 82 -0.04 21.18 22.02
CA TRP A 82 -0.65 22.51 22.19
C TRP A 82 -0.19 23.24 23.47
N GLU A 83 0.71 22.63 24.27
CA GLU A 83 1.49 23.29 25.33
C GLU A 83 2.92 23.57 24.86
#